data_AF-A0A817ZD22-F1
#
_entry.id   AF-A0A817ZD22-F1
#
_cell.length_a   1.000
_cell.length_b   1.000
_cell.length_c   1.000
_cell.angle_alpha   90.00
_cell.angle_beta   90.00
_cell.angle_gamma   90.00
#
_symmetry.space_group_name_H-M   'P 1'
#
loop_
_entity.id
_entity.type
_entity.pdbx_description
1 polymer ?
#
loop_
_entity_poly.entity_id
_entity_poly.type
_entity_poly.pdbx_seq_one_letter_code
_entity_poly.pdbx_strand_id
1 'polypeptide(L)'
;MPNVWFMHRRAIRPAVLPFRFKQSAQPPRKKYIPVIKLIKLFAAILVPLMIGAFTVVTTLQDSKSARYQREADLTRMERQGQLQEEVEKRQRLADLEKLHEQQDYNDRAAKEARMQNIYDAYMRDLTNIVLKPNTNLTVPELLFVRSRTSSILDQIDVKRKWYLIKFLYDSELLYAKDSGYRFVDLGGSDLSNNGGAEEGQCYANTHENLTGGMIPLGWQRDGDAFQVLYNGSDWKIDEMNKEWESCLFYATAPRRHRKVVLLQVIDVTELVMLIDTRRARFQVSGYLGGFDDERTQTTMTVIFRKRENRNETLIVGKVSNIDRRNKTTLLFRDQTNVIPTGTTSIIFQLIFDRVQSANTNDNNDNNNIINRNLSSTTDTFIMIVAVHLTFITDNFINKKILFYD
;
A
#
# COMPACT_ATOMS: atom_id res chain seq x y z
N MET A 1 23.07 -26.35 38.31
CA MET A 1 24.46 -26.86 38.34
C MET A 1 25.32 -25.86 39.07
N PRO A 2 25.83 -26.17 40.28
CA PRO A 2 26.75 -25.30 41.01
C PRO A 2 28.19 -25.82 40.89
N ASN A 3 29.15 -24.97 40.54
CA ASN A 3 30.56 -25.29 40.63
C ASN A 3 31.22 -24.53 41.79
N VAL A 4 31.43 -25.29 42.86
CA VAL A 4 32.45 -25.14 43.90
C VAL A 4 33.83 -25.17 43.25
N TRP A 5 34.79 -24.37 43.72
CA TRP A 5 36.21 -24.78 43.80
C TRP A 5 36.95 -23.97 44.89
N PHE A 6 38.02 -24.58 45.38
CA PHE A 6 38.54 -24.58 46.74
C PHE A 6 39.95 -23.94 46.81
N MET A 7 40.50 -23.85 48.04
CA MET A 7 41.94 -23.90 48.39
C MET A 7 42.80 -22.61 48.27
N HIS A 8 43.83 -22.32 49.08
CA HIS A 8 44.34 -22.74 50.40
C HIS A 8 45.71 -22.02 50.64
N ARG A 9 46.21 -22.02 51.88
CA ARG A 9 47.60 -21.72 52.37
C ARG A 9 47.93 -20.25 52.66
N ARG A 10 48.71 -19.88 53.70
CA ARG A 10 49.37 -20.56 54.83
C ARG A 10 49.87 -19.46 55.79
N ALA A 11 49.85 -19.73 57.09
CA ALA A 11 50.52 -18.96 58.13
C ALA A 11 52.02 -19.30 58.23
N ILE A 12 52.89 -18.33 58.53
CA ILE A 12 54.23 -18.55 59.10
C ILE A 12 54.59 -17.41 60.08
N ARG A 13 54.75 -17.76 61.37
CA ARG A 13 55.60 -17.08 62.38
C ARG A 13 56.94 -17.85 62.46
N PRO A 14 58.08 -17.21 62.73
CA PRO A 14 58.87 -17.47 63.97
C PRO A 14 59.68 -16.20 64.39
N ALA A 15 60.51 -16.10 65.43
CA ALA A 15 60.79 -16.74 66.72
C ALA A 15 61.75 -15.77 67.47
N VAL A 16 61.92 -16.00 68.77
CA VAL A 16 62.52 -15.11 69.79
C VAL A 16 63.96 -15.57 70.16
N LEU A 17 64.74 -14.66 70.78
CA LEU A 17 65.88 -14.85 71.71
C LEU A 17 67.34 -14.85 71.11
N PRO A 18 68.41 -14.75 71.94
CA PRO A 18 68.89 -13.53 72.60
C PRO A 18 70.43 -13.34 72.46
N PHE A 19 70.98 -12.12 72.53
CA PHE A 19 72.46 -11.99 72.65
C PHE A 19 72.91 -10.85 73.56
N ARG A 20 73.75 -11.23 74.53
CA ARG A 20 74.31 -10.47 75.66
C ARG A 20 75.80 -10.23 75.37
N PHE A 21 76.32 -9.00 75.43
CA PHE A 21 77.76 -8.75 75.63
C PHE A 21 78.04 -7.40 76.29
N LYS A 22 79.27 -7.33 76.85
CA LYS A 22 79.74 -6.60 78.03
C LYS A 22 79.88 -5.07 77.91
N GLN A 23 79.79 -4.45 79.08
CA GLN A 23 80.21 -3.09 79.42
C GLN A 23 81.70 -2.82 79.13
N SER A 24 82.00 -1.62 78.65
CA SER A 24 83.26 -0.92 78.95
C SER A 24 82.95 0.57 79.17
N ALA A 25 83.53 1.11 80.24
CA ALA A 25 83.35 2.47 80.72
C ALA A 25 84.35 3.42 80.05
N GLN A 26 83.91 4.63 79.66
CA GLN A 26 84.78 5.76 79.30
C GLN A 26 83.98 7.09 79.19
N PRO A 27 84.65 8.27 79.18
CA PRO A 27 84.58 9.36 80.17
C PRO A 27 83.55 10.47 79.87
N PRO A 28 83.28 11.41 80.82
CA PRO A 28 82.25 12.44 80.65
C PRO A 28 82.62 13.45 79.57
N ARG A 29 81.98 13.34 78.40
CA ARG A 29 82.05 14.34 77.33
C ARG A 29 80.80 15.21 77.32
N LYS A 30 81.06 16.52 77.25
CA LYS A 30 80.15 17.68 77.31
C LYS A 30 78.78 17.42 76.66
N LYS A 31 77.71 17.84 77.34
CA LYS A 31 76.30 17.78 76.89
C LYS A 31 76.10 18.55 75.58
N TYR A 32 76.30 17.86 74.47
CA TYR A 32 75.62 18.16 73.22
C TYR A 32 74.46 17.18 73.12
N ILE A 33 73.26 17.67 72.82
CA ILE A 33 72.12 16.80 72.52
C ILE A 33 72.60 15.91 71.35
N PRO A 34 72.75 14.58 71.53
CA PRO A 34 73.21 13.74 70.44
C PRO A 34 72.19 13.92 69.33
N VAL A 35 72.66 14.21 68.12
CA VAL A 35 71.82 14.46 66.93
C VAL A 35 70.71 13.40 66.80
N ILE A 36 70.98 12.17 67.26
CA ILE A 36 70.03 11.05 67.38
C ILE A 36 68.77 11.37 68.22
N LYS A 37 68.87 12.08 69.37
CA LYS A 37 67.70 12.49 70.16
C LYS A 37 66.89 13.59 69.48
N LEU A 38 67.56 14.50 68.76
CA LEU A 38 66.90 15.52 67.96
C LEU A 38 66.13 14.86 66.79
N ILE A 39 66.77 13.91 66.10
CA ILE A 39 66.14 13.10 65.03
C ILE A 39 64.91 12.34 65.56
N LYS A 40 65.00 11.75 66.76
CA LYS A 40 63.85 11.05 67.38
C LYS A 40 62.69 11.99 67.71
N LEU A 41 62.97 13.21 68.17
CA LEU A 41 61.94 14.21 68.47
C LEU A 41 61.28 14.73 67.17
N PHE A 42 62.08 14.99 66.14
CA PHE A 42 61.57 15.35 64.81
C PHE A 42 60.73 14.22 64.21
N ALA A 43 61.18 12.97 64.28
CA ALA A 43 60.41 11.82 63.79
C ALA A 43 59.09 11.64 64.56
N ALA A 44 59.07 11.88 65.88
CA ALA A 44 57.87 11.78 66.70
C ALA A 44 56.77 12.79 66.31
N ILE A 45 57.13 13.93 65.73
CA ILE A 45 56.19 14.95 65.24
C ILE A 45 55.85 14.74 63.76
N LEU A 46 56.86 14.39 62.95
CA LEU A 46 56.75 14.35 61.49
C LEU A 46 55.98 13.11 60.99
N VAL A 47 56.11 11.97 61.68
CA VAL A 47 55.39 10.74 61.29
C VAL A 47 53.86 10.88 61.44
N PRO A 48 53.30 11.36 62.58
CA PRO A 48 51.86 11.60 62.69
C PRO A 48 51.33 12.61 61.69
N LEU A 49 52.10 13.66 61.38
CA LEU A 49 51.70 14.69 60.41
C LEU A 49 51.65 14.13 58.99
N MET A 50 52.63 13.30 58.59
CA MET A 50 52.61 12.60 57.30
C MET A 50 51.44 11.62 57.19
N ILE A 51 51.13 10.89 58.26
CA ILE A 51 49.96 10.00 58.29
C ILE A 51 48.66 10.80 58.17
N GLY A 52 48.55 11.93 58.88
CA GLY A 52 47.39 12.84 58.78
C GLY A 52 47.21 13.40 57.37
N ALA A 53 48.28 13.93 56.78
CA ALA A 53 48.26 14.45 55.41
C ALA A 53 47.91 13.37 54.38
N PHE A 54 48.50 12.17 54.50
CA PHE A 54 48.18 11.03 53.65
C PHE A 54 46.69 10.66 53.76
N THR A 55 46.15 10.61 54.99
CA THR A 55 44.73 10.29 55.24
C THR A 55 43.80 11.34 54.60
N VAL A 56 44.17 12.62 54.64
CA VAL A 56 43.40 13.70 53.97
C VAL A 56 43.45 13.56 52.44
N VAL A 57 44.61 13.22 51.87
CA VAL A 57 44.73 13.02 50.42
C VAL A 57 43.93 11.81 49.95
N THR A 58 44.01 10.68 50.66
CA THR A 58 43.25 9.48 50.29
C THR A 58 41.75 9.72 50.41
N THR A 59 41.28 10.36 51.49
CA THR A 59 39.86 10.70 51.63
C THR A 59 39.35 11.66 50.54
N LEU A 60 40.17 12.62 50.11
CA LEU A 60 39.84 13.48 48.98
C LEU A 60 39.80 12.71 47.65
N GLN A 61 40.74 11.80 47.41
CA GLN A 61 40.73 10.94 46.22
C GLN A 61 39.51 10.01 46.19
N ASP A 62 39.18 9.38 47.32
CA ASP A 62 37.99 8.54 47.48
C ASP A 62 36.71 9.34 47.27
N SER A 63 36.66 10.59 47.77
CA SER A 63 35.50 11.46 47.54
C SER A 63 35.32 11.83 46.05
N LYS A 64 36.42 12.00 45.30
CA LYS A 64 36.39 12.29 43.86
C LYS A 64 35.98 11.06 43.07
N SER A 65 36.54 9.89 43.36
CA SER A 65 36.18 8.64 42.66
C SER A 65 34.70 8.29 42.88
N ALA A 66 34.19 8.48 44.11
CA ALA A 66 32.77 8.28 44.41
C ALA A 66 31.85 9.24 43.63
N ARG A 67 32.26 10.51 43.42
CA ARG A 67 31.49 11.45 42.58
C ARG A 67 31.46 11.04 41.12
N TYR A 68 32.61 10.68 40.55
CA TYR A 68 32.68 10.19 39.17
C TYR A 68 31.84 8.93 38.94
N GLN A 69 31.84 8.00 39.90
CA GLN A 69 31.01 6.80 39.81
C GLN A 69 29.52 7.15 39.84
N ARG A 70 29.09 8.05 40.72
CA ARG A 70 27.68 8.50 40.78
C ARG A 70 27.24 9.18 39.49
N GLU A 71 28.07 10.05 38.91
CA GLU A 71 27.77 10.71 37.63
C GLU A 71 27.67 9.68 36.49
N ALA A 72 28.60 8.73 36.42
CA ALA A 72 28.56 7.65 35.43
C ALA A 72 27.32 6.76 35.59
N ASP A 73 26.93 6.45 36.83
CA ASP A 73 25.73 5.65 37.12
C ASP A 73 24.45 6.42 36.78
N LEU A 74 24.37 7.72 37.07
CA LEU A 74 23.26 8.59 36.67
C LEU A 74 23.09 8.60 35.14
N THR A 75 24.18 8.83 34.39
CA THR A 75 24.12 8.82 32.92
C THR A 75 23.72 7.44 32.37
N ARG A 76 24.16 6.35 33.00
CA ARG A 76 23.73 4.98 32.61
C ARG A 76 22.25 4.77 32.85
N MET A 77 21.73 5.21 34.00
CA MET A 77 20.30 5.12 34.31
C MET A 77 19.46 5.96 33.34
N GLU A 78 19.88 7.19 33.01
CA GLU A 78 19.19 8.04 32.03
C GLU A 78 19.14 7.39 30.64
N ARG A 79 20.26 6.86 30.15
CA ARG A 79 20.29 6.14 28.86
C ARG A 79 19.43 4.87 28.88
N GLN A 80 19.43 4.13 29.99
CA GLN A 80 18.56 2.96 30.13
C GLN A 80 17.09 3.34 30.13
N GLY A 81 16.70 4.43 30.81
CA GLY A 81 15.34 4.96 30.79
C GLY A 81 14.90 5.37 29.38
N GLN A 82 15.75 6.10 28.64
CA GLN A 82 15.47 6.51 27.27
C GLN A 82 15.32 5.31 26.32
N LEU A 83 16.20 4.31 26.42
CA LEU A 83 16.11 3.09 25.62
C LEU A 83 14.83 2.31 25.94
N GLN A 84 14.45 2.22 27.22
CA GLN A 84 13.24 1.52 27.62
C GLN A 84 11.98 2.24 27.10
N GLU A 85 11.94 3.57 27.17
CA GLU A 85 10.85 4.37 26.61
C GLU A 85 10.75 4.21 25.08
N GLU A 86 11.89 4.20 24.37
CA GLU A 86 11.91 3.99 22.92
C GLU A 86 11.42 2.59 22.53
N VAL A 87 11.85 1.56 23.26
CA VAL A 87 11.39 0.17 23.06
C VAL A 87 9.89 0.06 23.30
N GLU A 88 9.38 0.69 24.36
CA GLU A 88 7.94 0.69 24.66
C GLU A 88 7.13 1.41 23.56
N LYS A 89 7.60 2.57 23.09
CA LYS A 89 6.96 3.28 21.96
C LYS A 89 6.92 2.43 20.70
N ARG A 90 8.03 1.76 20.35
CA ARG A 90 8.08 0.86 19.19
C ARG A 90 7.13 -0.33 19.34
N GLN A 91 7.03 -0.91 20.53
CA GLN A 91 6.08 -1.99 20.80
C GLN A 91 4.62 -1.51 20.64
N ARG A 92 4.26 -0.36 21.21
CA ARG A 92 2.92 0.21 21.06
C ARG A 92 2.55 0.49 19.60
N LEU A 93 3.50 1.01 18.80
CA LEU A 93 3.27 1.23 17.37
C LEU A 93 3.07 -0.08 16.61
N ALA A 94 3.89 -1.09 16.88
CA ALA A 94 3.75 -2.41 16.26
C ALA A 94 2.43 -3.11 16.66
N ASP A 95 1.97 -2.93 17.89
CA ASP A 95 0.69 -3.47 18.35
C ASP A 95 -0.51 -2.72 17.72
N LEU A 96 -0.41 -1.40 17.54
CA LEU A 96 -1.40 -0.61 16.83
C LEU A 96 -1.50 -1.00 15.35
N GLU A 97 -0.35 -1.21 14.69
CA GLU A 97 -0.27 -1.66 13.31
C GLU A 97 -0.97 -3.02 13.13
N LYS A 98 -0.68 -4.00 14.00
CA LYS A 98 -1.38 -5.30 13.98
C LYS A 98 -2.88 -5.18 14.22
N LEU A 99 -3.32 -4.26 15.07
CA LEU A 99 -4.73 -4.02 15.34
C LEU A 99 -5.43 -3.51 14.07
N HIS A 100 -4.83 -2.56 13.35
CA HIS A 100 -5.36 -2.05 12.08
C HIS A 100 -5.39 -3.15 11.01
N GLU A 101 -4.32 -3.94 10.86
CA GLU A 101 -4.32 -5.08 9.93
C GLU A 101 -5.43 -6.10 10.23
N GLN A 102 -5.70 -6.37 11.50
CA GLN A 102 -6.76 -7.28 11.91
C GLN A 102 -8.16 -6.69 11.63
N GLN A 103 -8.34 -5.39 11.83
CA GLN A 103 -9.59 -4.70 11.48
C GLN A 103 -9.84 -4.76 9.98
N ASP A 104 -8.85 -4.42 9.16
CA ASP A 104 -8.93 -4.50 7.69
C ASP A 104 -9.27 -5.91 7.22
N TYR A 105 -8.68 -6.93 7.84
CA TYR A 105 -9.00 -8.33 7.54
C TYR A 105 -10.45 -8.67 7.86
N ASN A 106 -10.93 -8.28 9.04
CA ASN A 106 -12.31 -8.53 9.47
C ASN A 106 -13.32 -7.81 8.57
N ASP A 107 -13.03 -6.57 8.16
CA ASP A 107 -13.89 -5.79 7.27
C ASP A 107 -13.99 -6.42 5.88
N ARG A 108 -12.86 -6.89 5.32
CA ARG A 108 -12.85 -7.65 4.06
C ARG A 108 -13.66 -8.94 4.17
N ALA A 109 -13.49 -9.69 5.26
CA ALA A 109 -14.24 -10.93 5.49
C ALA A 109 -15.75 -10.66 5.65
N ALA A 110 -16.13 -9.59 6.33
CA ALA A 110 -17.53 -9.18 6.49
C ALA A 110 -18.15 -8.73 5.15
N LYS A 111 -17.40 -7.96 4.33
CA LYS A 111 -17.83 -7.58 2.97
C LYS A 111 -18.06 -8.81 2.10
N GLU A 112 -17.13 -9.76 2.12
CA GLU A 112 -17.23 -11.02 1.35
C GLU A 112 -18.44 -11.86 1.78
N ALA A 113 -18.65 -12.02 3.09
CA ALA A 113 -19.82 -12.74 3.63
C ALA A 113 -21.15 -12.07 3.22
N ARG A 114 -21.20 -10.73 3.22
CA ARG A 114 -22.36 -9.97 2.75
C ARG A 114 -22.64 -10.22 1.27
N MET A 115 -21.62 -10.13 0.41
CA MET A 115 -21.77 -10.39 -1.03
C MET A 115 -22.23 -11.83 -1.29
N GLN A 116 -21.68 -12.81 -0.57
CA GLN A 116 -22.10 -14.21 -0.66
C GLN A 116 -23.58 -14.39 -0.26
N ASN A 117 -24.01 -13.79 0.85
CA ASN A 117 -25.40 -13.87 1.31
C ASN A 117 -26.38 -13.25 0.31
N ILE A 118 -26.02 -12.11 -0.29
CA ILE A 118 -26.80 -11.44 -1.34
C ILE A 118 -26.93 -12.35 -2.56
N TYR A 119 -25.81 -12.93 -3.01
CA TYR A 119 -25.77 -13.86 -4.13
C TYR A 119 -26.62 -15.12 -3.87
N ASP A 120 -26.46 -15.78 -2.72
CA ASP A 120 -27.17 -17.02 -2.39
C ASP A 120 -28.68 -16.80 -2.24
N ALA A 121 -29.08 -15.68 -1.62
CA ALA A 121 -30.48 -15.29 -1.53
C ALA A 121 -31.08 -15.11 -2.92
N TYR A 122 -30.37 -14.40 -3.81
CA TYR A 122 -30.85 -14.16 -5.15
C TYR A 122 -30.89 -15.43 -6.02
N MET A 123 -29.87 -16.29 -5.93
CA MET A 123 -29.85 -17.57 -6.63
C MET A 123 -30.98 -18.49 -6.18
N ARG A 124 -31.36 -18.45 -4.89
CA ARG A 124 -32.53 -19.17 -4.38
C ARG A 124 -33.83 -18.64 -4.99
N ASP A 125 -34.00 -17.31 -5.05
CA ASP A 125 -35.16 -16.68 -5.68
C ASP A 125 -35.27 -17.06 -7.17
N LEU A 126 -34.16 -16.99 -7.90
CA LEU A 126 -34.09 -17.40 -9.30
C LEU A 126 -34.41 -18.88 -9.48
N THR A 127 -33.85 -19.75 -8.64
CA THR A 127 -34.13 -21.19 -8.68
C THR A 127 -35.62 -21.46 -8.46
N ASN A 128 -36.24 -20.78 -7.48
CA ASN A 128 -37.67 -20.91 -7.22
C ASN A 128 -38.52 -20.42 -8.40
N ILE A 129 -38.07 -19.39 -9.11
CA ILE A 129 -38.74 -18.86 -10.31
C ILE A 129 -38.62 -19.86 -11.47
N VAL A 130 -37.43 -20.44 -11.69
CA VAL A 130 -37.16 -21.39 -12.79
C VAL A 130 -37.84 -22.75 -12.56
N LEU A 131 -37.95 -23.21 -11.31
CA LEU A 131 -38.55 -24.50 -10.96
C LEU A 131 -40.08 -24.47 -10.90
N LYS A 132 -40.74 -23.33 -11.12
CA LYS A 132 -42.21 -23.26 -11.12
C LYS A 132 -42.80 -24.21 -12.17
N PRO A 133 -43.70 -25.14 -11.78
CA PRO A 133 -44.37 -26.01 -12.72
C PRO A 133 -45.26 -25.16 -13.64
N ASN A 134 -45.06 -25.29 -14.96
CA ASN A 134 -45.43 -24.37 -16.05
C ASN A 134 -44.32 -23.37 -16.39
N THR A 135 -43.54 -23.71 -17.42
CA THR A 135 -42.36 -23.03 -17.96
C THR A 135 -42.59 -21.62 -18.53
N ASN A 136 -43.76 -21.03 -18.28
CA ASN A 136 -44.15 -19.71 -18.76
C ASN A 136 -44.10 -18.69 -17.64
N LEU A 137 -42.93 -18.06 -17.50
CA LEU A 137 -42.77 -16.87 -16.68
C LEU A 137 -43.70 -15.76 -17.15
N THR A 138 -44.40 -15.16 -16.20
CA THR A 138 -45.25 -14.00 -16.45
C THR A 138 -44.39 -12.75 -16.69
N VAL A 139 -44.94 -11.74 -17.38
CA VAL A 139 -44.25 -10.46 -17.61
C VAL A 139 -43.77 -9.79 -16.31
N PRO A 140 -44.58 -9.74 -15.23
CA PRO A 140 -44.12 -9.21 -13.95
C PRO A 140 -42.93 -9.95 -13.36
N GLU A 141 -42.89 -11.29 -13.47
CA GLU A 141 -41.75 -12.09 -13.00
C GLU A 141 -40.48 -11.80 -13.80
N LEU A 142 -40.59 -11.63 -15.13
CA LEU A 142 -39.45 -11.25 -15.96
C LEU A 142 -38.92 -9.86 -15.61
N LEU A 143 -39.80 -8.88 -15.35
CA LEU A 143 -39.40 -7.54 -14.90
C LEU A 143 -38.77 -7.56 -13.50
N PHE A 144 -39.28 -8.41 -12.61
CA PHE A 144 -38.67 -8.64 -11.31
C PHE A 144 -37.27 -9.24 -11.46
N VAL A 145 -37.12 -10.29 -12.26
CA VAL A 145 -35.81 -10.90 -12.52
C VAL A 145 -34.87 -9.86 -13.09
N ARG A 146 -35.27 -9.10 -14.11
CA ARG A 146 -34.43 -8.05 -14.72
C ARG A 146 -33.96 -6.99 -13.72
N SER A 147 -34.90 -6.35 -13.03
CA SER A 147 -34.56 -5.27 -12.09
C SER A 147 -33.70 -5.78 -10.95
N ARG A 148 -33.97 -6.99 -10.45
CA ARG A 148 -33.17 -7.62 -9.41
C ARG A 148 -31.80 -8.05 -9.91
N THR A 149 -31.69 -8.63 -11.12
CA THR A 149 -30.40 -9.01 -11.73
C THR A 149 -29.49 -7.80 -11.81
N SER A 150 -29.97 -6.68 -12.37
CA SER A 150 -29.16 -5.46 -12.51
C SER A 150 -28.66 -4.98 -11.16
N SER A 151 -29.55 -4.85 -10.17
CA SER A 151 -29.18 -4.40 -8.83
C SER A 151 -28.20 -5.34 -8.11
N ILE A 152 -28.31 -6.64 -8.34
CA ILE A 152 -27.44 -7.65 -7.71
C ILE A 152 -26.07 -7.67 -8.38
N LEU A 153 -26.01 -7.53 -9.72
CA LEU A 153 -24.75 -7.44 -10.44
C LEU A 153 -23.89 -6.31 -9.89
N ASP A 154 -24.45 -5.14 -9.59
CA ASP A 154 -23.70 -4.02 -9.02
C ASP A 154 -23.16 -4.27 -7.59
N GLN A 155 -23.68 -5.29 -6.89
CA GLN A 155 -23.35 -5.59 -5.49
C GLN A 155 -22.44 -6.79 -5.29
N ILE A 156 -22.14 -7.56 -6.35
CA ILE A 156 -21.35 -8.79 -6.27
C ILE A 156 -20.06 -8.66 -7.07
N ASP A 157 -19.05 -9.44 -6.69
CA ASP A 157 -17.77 -9.47 -7.41
C ASP A 157 -17.90 -10.15 -8.78
N VAL A 158 -16.89 -9.95 -9.61
CA VAL A 158 -16.85 -10.43 -11.00
C VAL A 158 -17.02 -11.94 -11.12
N LYS A 159 -16.49 -12.75 -10.21
CA LYS A 159 -16.64 -14.22 -10.28
C LYS A 159 -18.11 -14.61 -10.10
N ARG A 160 -18.81 -13.99 -9.16
CA ARG A 160 -20.25 -14.22 -8.92
C ARG A 160 -21.11 -13.65 -10.04
N LYS A 161 -20.76 -12.50 -10.62
CA LYS A 161 -21.40 -11.96 -11.85
C LYS A 161 -21.40 -13.01 -12.97
N TRP A 162 -20.26 -13.66 -13.20
CA TRP A 162 -20.13 -14.71 -14.22
C TRP A 162 -21.04 -15.91 -13.98
N TYR A 163 -21.07 -16.46 -12.77
CA TYR A 163 -21.95 -17.59 -12.47
C TYR A 163 -23.43 -17.23 -12.60
N LEU A 164 -23.80 -16.01 -12.19
CA LEU A 164 -25.17 -15.53 -12.35
C LEU A 164 -25.54 -15.40 -13.83
N ILE A 165 -24.70 -14.78 -14.66
CA ILE A 165 -24.94 -14.64 -16.10
C ILE A 165 -25.04 -16.02 -16.76
N LYS A 166 -24.15 -16.94 -16.41
CA LYS A 166 -24.19 -18.32 -16.89
C LYS A 166 -25.49 -19.03 -16.49
N PHE A 167 -25.92 -18.90 -15.24
CA PHE A 167 -27.19 -19.47 -14.79
C PHE A 167 -28.38 -18.90 -15.57
N LEU A 168 -28.43 -17.58 -15.78
CA LEU A 168 -29.49 -16.93 -16.54
C LEU A 168 -29.50 -17.40 -18.02
N TYR A 169 -28.31 -17.66 -18.57
CA TYR A 169 -28.16 -18.22 -19.91
C TYR A 169 -28.68 -19.66 -19.98
N ASP A 170 -28.16 -20.54 -19.11
CA ASP A 170 -28.50 -21.98 -19.08
C ASP A 170 -29.98 -22.22 -18.77
N SER A 171 -30.61 -21.30 -18.03
CA SER A 171 -32.05 -21.31 -17.73
C SER A 171 -32.93 -20.70 -18.84
N GLU A 172 -32.35 -20.34 -19.98
CA GLU A 172 -33.03 -19.68 -21.11
C GLU A 172 -33.71 -18.34 -20.72
N LEU A 173 -33.24 -17.69 -19.65
CA LEU A 173 -33.77 -16.39 -19.19
C LEU A 173 -33.15 -15.21 -19.96
N LEU A 174 -31.95 -15.40 -20.50
CA LEU A 174 -31.29 -14.45 -21.42
C LEU A 174 -31.71 -14.63 -22.88
N TYR A 175 -32.26 -15.79 -23.27
CA TYR A 175 -32.59 -16.10 -24.66
C TYR A 175 -33.83 -16.99 -24.72
N ALA A 176 -34.96 -16.47 -25.22
CA ALA A 176 -36.07 -17.30 -25.66
C ALA A 176 -35.99 -17.56 -27.17
N LYS A 177 -36.01 -18.84 -27.54
CA LYS A 177 -35.91 -19.30 -28.93
C LYS A 177 -37.18 -19.00 -29.75
N ASP A 178 -38.36 -18.93 -29.11
CA ASP A 178 -39.65 -19.00 -29.85
C ASP A 178 -40.77 -18.01 -29.43
N SER A 179 -40.60 -17.14 -28.42
CA SER A 179 -41.78 -16.48 -27.81
C SER A 179 -41.96 -14.97 -28.04
N GLY A 180 -41.09 -14.28 -28.79
CA GLY A 180 -41.23 -12.83 -29.05
C GLY A 180 -41.10 -11.90 -27.83
N TYR A 181 -41.13 -12.43 -26.60
CA TYR A 181 -40.94 -11.72 -25.35
C TYR A 181 -40.34 -12.66 -24.30
N ARG A 182 -39.01 -12.71 -24.16
CA ARG A 182 -38.31 -12.95 -22.87
C ARG A 182 -36.90 -12.40 -22.96
N PHE A 183 -36.60 -11.33 -22.23
CA PHE A 183 -35.21 -10.94 -21.99
C PHE A 183 -35.08 -10.34 -20.58
N VAL A 184 -34.35 -11.04 -19.73
CA VAL A 184 -33.57 -10.40 -18.67
C VAL A 184 -32.48 -9.62 -19.40
N ASP A 185 -32.81 -8.40 -19.79
CA ASP A 185 -31.87 -7.51 -20.46
C ASP A 185 -30.81 -7.07 -19.45
N LEU A 186 -29.57 -7.50 -19.66
CA LEU A 186 -28.39 -7.06 -18.91
C LEU A 186 -27.95 -5.64 -19.34
N GLY A 187 -28.72 -4.99 -20.22
CA GLY A 187 -28.66 -3.56 -20.49
C GLY A 187 -28.62 -2.75 -19.20
N GLY A 188 -27.50 -2.08 -19.00
CA GLY A 188 -27.16 -1.22 -17.86
C GLY A 188 -26.10 -1.81 -16.93
N SER A 189 -25.90 -3.13 -16.90
CA SER A 189 -25.01 -3.76 -15.92
C SER A 189 -23.54 -3.63 -16.30
N ASP A 190 -22.69 -3.22 -15.34
CA ASP A 190 -21.25 -3.09 -15.53
C ASP A 190 -20.53 -4.42 -15.27
N LEU A 191 -19.84 -4.93 -16.29
CA LEU A 191 -19.05 -6.15 -16.21
C LEU A 191 -17.57 -5.92 -15.91
N SER A 192 -17.12 -4.67 -15.87
CA SER A 192 -15.76 -4.35 -15.49
C SER A 192 -15.49 -4.79 -14.04
N ASN A 193 -14.25 -5.19 -13.76
CA ASN A 193 -13.79 -5.32 -12.37
C ASN A 193 -13.23 -3.97 -11.93
N ASN A 194 -13.80 -3.35 -10.90
CA ASN A 194 -13.26 -2.10 -10.38
C ASN A 194 -13.03 -1.06 -11.50
N GLY A 195 -13.98 -0.94 -12.44
CA GLY A 195 -13.83 -0.05 -13.60
C GLY A 195 -13.67 1.41 -13.21
N GLY A 196 -14.31 1.82 -12.11
CA GLY A 196 -14.22 3.15 -11.51
C GLY A 196 -12.99 3.42 -10.65
N ALA A 197 -12.12 2.42 -10.41
CA ALA A 197 -11.00 2.49 -9.48
C ALA A 197 -11.36 2.64 -7.99
N GLU A 198 -12.60 2.35 -7.60
CA GLU A 198 -13.15 2.55 -6.25
C GLU A 198 -12.97 1.34 -5.31
N GLU A 199 -12.49 0.22 -5.84
CA GLU A 199 -12.14 -0.94 -5.05
C GLU A 199 -10.63 -1.05 -4.85
N GLY A 200 -10.19 -1.07 -3.60
CA GLY A 200 -8.79 -1.22 -3.25
C GLY A 200 -8.33 -0.14 -2.28
N GLN A 201 -7.02 -0.03 -2.11
CA GLN A 201 -6.42 1.01 -1.29
C GLN A 201 -6.17 2.25 -2.16
N CYS A 202 -6.77 3.38 -1.77
CA CYS A 202 -6.57 4.65 -2.45
C CYS A 202 -5.62 5.53 -1.65
N TYR A 203 -4.48 5.87 -2.24
CA TYR A 203 -3.46 6.66 -1.57
C TYR A 203 -3.82 8.15 -1.55
N ALA A 204 -3.68 8.81 -0.40
CA ALA A 204 -4.01 10.22 -0.24
C ALA A 204 -2.99 11.17 -0.89
N ASN A 205 -1.76 10.70 -1.09
CA ASN A 205 -0.61 11.45 -1.56
C ASN A 205 0.22 10.60 -2.54
N THR A 206 0.84 11.23 -3.55
CA THR A 206 1.57 10.50 -4.62
C THR A 206 3.07 10.39 -4.39
N HIS A 207 3.62 11.11 -3.41
CA HIS A 207 5.06 11.31 -3.30
C HIS A 207 5.76 10.37 -2.31
N GLU A 208 5.04 9.79 -1.36
CA GLU A 208 5.65 8.92 -0.36
C GLU A 208 5.45 7.45 -0.73
N ASN A 209 6.51 6.84 -1.30
CA ASN A 209 6.65 5.39 -1.50
C ASN A 209 5.63 4.69 -2.43
N LEU A 210 5.26 5.29 -3.58
CA LEU A 210 4.53 4.55 -4.62
C LEU A 210 5.37 3.48 -5.34
N THR A 211 6.70 3.44 -5.16
CA THR A 211 7.53 2.33 -5.64
C THR A 211 7.14 1.03 -4.93
N GLY A 212 6.35 0.20 -5.61
CA GLY A 212 5.78 -1.03 -5.07
C GLY A 212 4.30 -0.93 -4.67
N GLY A 213 3.63 0.20 -4.95
CA GLY A 213 2.19 0.35 -4.70
C GLY A 213 1.38 -0.79 -5.32
N MET A 214 0.28 -1.18 -4.67
CA MET A 214 -0.52 -2.33 -5.08
C MET A 214 -1.10 -2.12 -6.49
N ILE A 215 -1.17 -3.20 -7.26
CA ILE A 215 -1.84 -3.21 -8.57
C ILE A 215 -3.33 -2.98 -8.31
N PRO A 216 -4.01 -2.08 -9.05
CA PRO A 216 -5.43 -1.89 -8.86
C PRO A 216 -6.19 -3.20 -9.00
N LEU A 217 -7.11 -3.47 -8.07
CA LEU A 217 -7.80 -4.76 -8.00
C LEU A 217 -8.50 -5.04 -9.34
N GLY A 218 -8.30 -6.24 -9.90
CA GLY A 218 -8.92 -6.63 -11.17
C GLY A 218 -8.24 -6.11 -12.44
N TRP A 219 -7.12 -5.41 -12.31
CA TRP A 219 -6.30 -4.95 -13.42
C TRP A 219 -4.92 -5.62 -13.40
N GLN A 220 -4.35 -5.80 -14.58
CA GLN A 220 -2.93 -6.08 -14.78
C GLN A 220 -2.26 -4.76 -15.16
N ARG A 221 -1.00 -4.56 -14.78
CA ARG A 221 -0.26 -3.34 -15.11
C ARG A 221 1.07 -3.66 -15.78
N ASP A 222 1.47 -2.79 -16.68
CA ASP A 222 2.83 -2.67 -17.20
C ASP A 222 3.28 -1.22 -16.99
N GLY A 223 4.22 -1.01 -16.05
CA GLY A 223 4.62 0.30 -15.54
C GLY A 223 3.98 0.67 -14.19
N ASP A 224 4.22 1.91 -13.77
CA ASP A 224 3.85 2.41 -12.44
C ASP A 224 2.44 3.02 -12.46
N ALA A 225 1.42 2.16 -12.29
CA ALA A 225 0.01 2.56 -12.14
C ALA A 225 -0.55 2.12 -10.77
N PHE A 226 -1.37 2.99 -10.17
CA PHE A 226 -1.88 2.96 -8.79
C PHE A 226 -3.30 3.53 -8.70
N GLN A 227 -3.91 3.44 -7.52
CA GLN A 227 -5.16 4.13 -7.18
C GLN A 227 -4.90 5.25 -6.17
N VAL A 228 -5.37 6.47 -6.42
CA VAL A 228 -5.19 7.61 -5.50
C VAL A 228 -6.52 8.29 -5.21
N LEU A 229 -6.58 9.06 -4.13
CA LEU A 229 -7.78 9.79 -3.77
C LEU A 229 -8.06 10.95 -4.71
N TYR A 230 -9.32 11.11 -5.08
CA TYR A 230 -9.83 12.17 -5.95
C TYR A 230 -9.51 13.57 -5.42
N ASN A 231 -9.62 13.76 -4.09
CA ASN A 231 -9.38 15.02 -3.40
C ASN A 231 -8.11 15.00 -2.54
N GLY A 232 -7.08 14.27 -3.00
CA GLY A 232 -5.74 14.33 -2.40
C GLY A 232 -5.20 15.76 -2.41
N SER A 233 -4.33 16.10 -1.44
CA SER A 233 -3.88 17.49 -1.19
C SER A 233 -3.27 18.22 -2.38
N ASP A 234 -2.78 17.47 -3.36
CA ASP A 234 -1.89 17.98 -4.40
C ASP A 234 -2.58 18.13 -5.78
N TRP A 235 -3.82 17.65 -5.95
CA TRP A 235 -4.51 17.63 -7.26
C TRP A 235 -5.94 18.14 -7.15
N LYS A 236 -6.13 19.42 -7.45
CA LYS A 236 -7.46 19.96 -7.67
C LYS A 236 -7.84 19.73 -9.13
N ILE A 237 -8.67 18.73 -9.37
CA ILE A 237 -9.29 18.53 -10.68
C ILE A 237 -10.38 19.58 -10.81
N ASP A 238 -10.18 20.54 -11.73
CA ASP A 238 -11.10 21.65 -11.95
C ASP A 238 -12.47 21.12 -12.42
N GLU A 239 -13.54 21.72 -11.89
CA GLU A 239 -14.90 21.67 -12.43
C GLU A 239 -15.60 20.29 -12.55
N MET A 240 -15.25 19.32 -11.70
CA MET A 240 -15.99 18.04 -11.66
C MET A 240 -16.98 17.94 -10.50
N ASN A 241 -18.14 17.35 -10.78
CA ASN A 241 -19.25 17.20 -9.82
C ASN A 241 -18.77 16.55 -8.51
N LYS A 242 -19.16 17.15 -7.37
CA LYS A 242 -18.92 16.65 -6.00
C LYS A 242 -19.44 15.22 -5.72
N GLU A 243 -20.13 14.62 -6.66
CA GLU A 243 -20.81 13.32 -6.52
C GLU A 243 -19.93 12.11 -6.87
N TRP A 244 -18.70 12.35 -7.30
CA TRP A 244 -17.81 11.28 -7.70
C TRP A 244 -17.14 10.68 -6.48
N GLU A 245 -16.92 9.37 -6.57
CA GLU A 245 -16.39 8.56 -5.51
C GLU A 245 -14.91 8.91 -5.20
N SER A 246 -14.36 8.21 -4.21
CA SER A 246 -13.15 8.63 -3.51
C SER A 246 -11.87 8.48 -4.32
N CYS A 247 -11.84 7.70 -5.41
CA CYS A 247 -10.60 7.20 -6.01
C CYS A 247 -10.50 7.37 -7.53
N LEU A 248 -9.28 7.19 -8.04
CA LEU A 248 -8.98 7.24 -9.48
C LEU A 248 -7.78 6.37 -9.80
N PHE A 249 -7.71 5.82 -11.02
CA PHE A 249 -6.44 5.32 -11.54
C PHE A 249 -5.47 6.46 -11.75
N TYR A 250 -4.22 6.22 -11.43
CA TYR A 250 -3.13 7.18 -11.54
C TYR A 250 -1.90 6.43 -12.01
N ALA A 251 -1.16 6.97 -12.96
CA ALA A 251 0.05 6.33 -13.43
C ALA A 251 1.17 7.34 -13.51
N THR A 252 2.33 7.02 -12.94
CA THR A 252 3.56 7.76 -13.19
C THR A 252 4.32 7.10 -14.31
N ALA A 253 4.72 7.89 -15.31
CA ALA A 253 5.66 7.45 -16.33
C ALA A 253 7.02 8.08 -16.01
N PRO A 254 7.82 7.53 -15.06
CA PRO A 254 9.18 8.03 -14.85
C PRO A 254 9.91 8.04 -16.20
N ARG A 255 10.90 8.90 -16.42
CA ARG A 255 11.57 9.10 -17.73
C ARG A 255 11.95 7.78 -18.46
N ARG A 256 12.12 6.68 -17.72
CA ARG A 256 12.40 5.32 -18.23
C ARG A 256 11.18 4.58 -18.81
N HIS A 257 9.96 4.83 -18.32
CA HIS A 257 8.71 4.24 -18.82
C HIS A 257 7.91 5.31 -19.55
N ARG A 258 8.11 5.44 -20.86
CA ARG A 258 7.37 6.40 -21.71
C ARG A 258 5.88 6.11 -21.81
N LYS A 259 5.52 4.85 -21.55
CA LYS A 259 4.18 4.30 -21.68
C LYS A 259 3.88 3.44 -20.46
N VAL A 260 2.78 3.71 -19.78
CA VAL A 260 2.19 2.83 -18.77
C VAL A 260 0.90 2.25 -19.33
N VAL A 261 0.64 0.99 -19.03
CA VAL A 261 -0.54 0.28 -19.52
C VAL A 261 -1.26 -0.40 -18.36
N LEU A 262 -2.57 -0.17 -18.27
CA LEU A 262 -3.48 -0.96 -17.46
C LEU A 262 -4.32 -1.85 -18.38
N LEU A 263 -4.38 -3.14 -18.05
CA LEU A 263 -5.10 -4.16 -18.79
C LEU A 263 -6.15 -4.82 -17.91
N GLN A 264 -7.36 -4.96 -18.44
CA GLN A 264 -8.38 -5.81 -17.84
C GLN A 264 -8.89 -6.77 -18.90
N VAL A 265 -8.91 -8.06 -18.57
CA VAL A 265 -9.36 -9.11 -19.47
C VAL A 265 -10.70 -9.64 -18.97
N ILE A 266 -11.71 -9.57 -19.82
CA ILE A 266 -13.03 -10.14 -19.62
C ILE A 266 -13.17 -11.34 -20.54
N ASP A 267 -13.32 -12.54 -19.97
CA ASP A 267 -13.58 -13.76 -20.73
C ASP A 267 -15.06 -13.84 -21.10
N VAL A 268 -15.40 -13.81 -22.38
CA VAL A 268 -16.80 -13.85 -22.85
C VAL A 268 -17.14 -15.16 -23.54
N THR A 269 -16.38 -16.23 -23.29
CA THR A 269 -16.54 -17.53 -23.95
C THR A 269 -17.95 -18.12 -23.76
N GLU A 270 -18.58 -17.89 -22.62
CA GLU A 270 -19.94 -18.35 -22.33
C GLU A 270 -21.02 -17.55 -23.09
N LEU A 271 -20.67 -16.40 -23.69
CA LEU A 271 -21.57 -15.54 -24.45
C LEU A 271 -21.42 -15.71 -25.97
N VAL A 272 -20.64 -16.69 -26.42
CA VAL A 272 -20.30 -16.90 -27.84
C VAL A 272 -21.54 -16.98 -28.74
N MET A 273 -22.62 -17.65 -28.33
CA MET A 273 -23.85 -17.68 -29.13
C MET A 273 -24.46 -16.29 -29.36
N LEU A 274 -24.46 -15.43 -28.34
CA LEU A 274 -25.00 -14.06 -28.45
C LEU A 274 -24.09 -13.18 -29.32
N ILE A 275 -22.78 -13.36 -29.20
CA ILE A 275 -21.77 -12.66 -29.98
C ILE A 275 -21.83 -13.07 -31.46
N ASP A 276 -21.87 -14.37 -31.74
CA ASP A 276 -21.87 -14.91 -33.11
C ASP A 276 -23.17 -14.61 -33.87
N THR A 277 -24.29 -14.48 -33.14
CA THR A 277 -25.56 -14.02 -33.71
C THR A 277 -25.67 -12.50 -33.84
N ARG A 278 -24.60 -11.75 -33.53
CA ARG A 278 -24.51 -10.27 -33.55
C ARG A 278 -25.53 -9.55 -32.66
N ARG A 279 -26.07 -10.25 -31.66
CA ARG A 279 -27.05 -9.70 -30.71
C ARG A 279 -26.40 -9.04 -29.50
N ALA A 280 -25.11 -9.33 -29.27
CA ALA A 280 -24.33 -8.72 -28.21
C ALA A 280 -23.72 -7.39 -28.69
N ARG A 281 -24.18 -6.29 -28.11
CA ARG A 281 -23.53 -4.98 -28.22
C ARG A 281 -22.85 -4.63 -26.91
N PHE A 282 -21.93 -3.69 -27.00
CA PHE A 282 -21.28 -3.13 -25.83
C PHE A 282 -21.33 -1.60 -25.88
N GLN A 283 -21.39 -0.98 -24.70
CA GLN A 283 -21.09 0.42 -24.50
C GLN A 283 -19.89 0.51 -23.58
N VAL A 284 -18.87 1.28 -23.98
CA VAL A 284 -17.76 1.68 -23.11
C VAL A 284 -17.86 3.16 -22.89
N SER A 285 -17.79 3.58 -21.64
CA SER A 285 -17.66 4.99 -21.31
C SER A 285 -16.62 5.19 -20.24
N GLY A 286 -16.03 6.38 -20.23
CA GLY A 286 -15.07 6.76 -19.24
C GLY A 286 -14.61 8.19 -19.36
N TYR A 287 -14.16 8.73 -18.25
CA TYR A 287 -13.53 10.04 -18.21
C TYR A 287 -12.04 9.84 -18.38
N LEU A 288 -11.43 10.52 -19.35
CA LEU A 288 -10.00 10.41 -19.63
C LEU A 288 -9.37 11.79 -19.44
N GLY A 289 -8.16 11.87 -18.89
CA GLY A 289 -7.55 13.17 -18.64
C GLY A 289 -6.04 13.16 -18.50
N GLY A 290 -5.55 14.15 -17.76
CA GLY A 290 -4.15 14.52 -17.66
C GLY A 290 -3.96 15.60 -16.58
N PHE A 291 -2.71 15.84 -16.18
CA PHE A 291 -2.34 16.96 -15.30
C PHE A 291 -1.93 18.20 -16.10
N ASP A 292 -2.39 19.37 -15.64
CA ASP A 292 -1.94 20.71 -16.04
C ASP A 292 -1.60 20.87 -17.54
N ASP A 293 -0.44 21.45 -17.88
CA ASP A 293 0.07 21.60 -19.24
C ASP A 293 0.97 20.44 -19.69
N GLU A 294 1.09 19.39 -18.87
CA GLU A 294 1.96 18.26 -19.17
C GLU A 294 1.55 17.62 -20.50
N ARG A 295 2.52 17.44 -21.40
CA ARG A 295 2.34 16.82 -22.72
C ARG A 295 2.12 15.31 -22.62
N THR A 296 0.97 14.95 -22.10
CA THR A 296 0.55 13.59 -21.82
C THR A 296 -0.70 13.27 -22.62
N GLN A 297 -0.88 11.99 -22.87
CA GLN A 297 -2.01 11.48 -23.62
C GLN A 297 -2.54 10.21 -22.94
N THR A 298 -3.84 10.21 -22.67
CA THR A 298 -4.58 9.04 -22.24
C THR A 298 -5.33 8.45 -23.42
N THR A 299 -5.28 7.14 -23.57
CA THR A 299 -6.01 6.43 -24.63
C THR A 299 -6.68 5.19 -24.07
N MET A 300 -8.00 5.08 -24.24
CA MET A 300 -8.76 3.88 -23.94
C MET A 300 -8.98 3.09 -25.24
N THR A 301 -8.57 1.83 -25.22
CA THR A 301 -8.73 0.89 -26.32
C THR A 301 -9.44 -0.38 -25.84
N VAL A 302 -10.33 -0.91 -26.66
CA VAL A 302 -10.95 -2.22 -26.47
C VAL A 302 -10.39 -3.16 -27.52
N ILE A 303 -9.90 -4.31 -27.10
CA ILE A 303 -9.33 -5.33 -27.99
C ILE A 303 -10.20 -6.58 -27.90
N PHE A 304 -10.83 -6.93 -29.01
CA PHE A 304 -11.62 -8.15 -29.17
C PHE A 304 -10.71 -9.27 -29.63
N ARG A 305 -10.32 -10.15 -28.70
CA ARG A 305 -9.50 -11.31 -29.01
C ARG A 305 -10.39 -12.46 -29.49
N LYS A 306 -10.07 -12.96 -30.68
CA LYS A 306 -10.73 -14.10 -31.31
C LYS A 306 -9.89 -15.37 -31.22
N ARG A 307 -10.50 -16.53 -31.48
CA ARG A 307 -9.85 -17.85 -31.45
C ARG A 307 -8.67 -17.99 -32.41
N GLU A 308 -8.65 -17.23 -33.51
CA GLU A 308 -7.65 -17.33 -34.59
C GLU A 308 -6.50 -16.30 -34.48
N ASN A 309 -6.25 -15.72 -33.29
CA ASN A 309 -5.28 -14.63 -33.07
C ASN A 309 -5.51 -13.36 -33.91
N ARG A 310 -6.68 -13.24 -34.56
CA ARG A 310 -7.11 -11.98 -35.19
C ARG A 310 -7.78 -11.12 -34.14
N ASN A 311 -7.04 -10.13 -33.66
CA ASN A 311 -7.57 -9.13 -32.75
C ASN A 311 -8.24 -8.01 -33.56
N GLU A 312 -9.45 -7.63 -33.18
CA GLU A 312 -10.05 -6.38 -33.63
C GLU A 312 -9.93 -5.34 -32.52
N THR A 313 -9.64 -4.10 -32.88
CA THR A 313 -9.39 -3.02 -31.91
C THR A 313 -10.35 -1.87 -32.15
N LEU A 314 -10.98 -1.38 -31.08
CA LEU A 314 -11.76 -0.14 -31.06
C LEU A 314 -11.09 0.87 -30.12
N ILE A 315 -10.81 2.07 -30.61
CA ILE A 315 -10.36 3.18 -29.76
C ILE A 315 -11.61 3.89 -29.24
N VAL A 316 -11.83 3.87 -27.93
CA VAL A 316 -12.98 4.52 -27.28
C VAL A 316 -12.79 6.02 -27.25
N GLY A 317 -11.57 6.45 -26.94
CA GLY A 317 -11.23 7.85 -26.86
C GLY A 317 -9.76 8.07 -26.59
N LYS A 318 -9.33 9.27 -26.93
CA LYS A 318 -8.01 9.82 -26.65
C LYS A 318 -8.18 11.21 -26.07
N VAL A 319 -7.40 11.54 -25.04
CA VAL A 319 -7.36 12.88 -24.43
C VAL A 319 -5.91 13.28 -24.25
N SER A 320 -5.55 14.40 -24.86
CA SER A 320 -4.25 15.06 -24.76
C SER A 320 -4.33 16.32 -23.90
N ASN A 321 -3.19 16.94 -23.61
CA ASN A 321 -3.14 18.26 -22.97
C ASN A 321 -3.84 19.36 -23.79
N ILE A 322 -3.83 19.26 -25.12
CA ILE A 322 -4.54 20.19 -26.00
C ILE A 322 -6.05 20.07 -25.80
N ASP A 323 -6.58 18.84 -25.74
CA ASP A 323 -8.01 18.59 -25.50
C ASP A 323 -8.44 19.17 -24.14
N ARG A 324 -7.57 19.06 -23.14
CA ARG A 324 -7.74 19.61 -21.79
C ARG A 324 -7.52 21.13 -21.69
N ARG A 325 -7.07 21.78 -22.76
CA ARG A 325 -6.66 23.20 -22.79
C ARG A 325 -5.60 23.52 -21.73
N ASN A 326 -4.64 22.61 -21.52
CA ASN A 326 -3.58 22.71 -20.51
C ASN A 326 -4.13 22.95 -19.09
N LYS A 327 -5.16 22.19 -18.70
CA LYS A 327 -5.71 22.18 -17.34
C LYS A 327 -5.82 20.78 -16.79
N THR A 328 -5.70 20.62 -15.48
CA THR A 328 -6.03 19.36 -14.80
C THR A 328 -7.54 19.13 -14.84
N THR A 329 -7.98 18.30 -15.79
CA THR A 329 -9.40 18.00 -15.99
C THR A 329 -9.56 16.65 -16.67
N LEU A 330 -10.75 16.08 -16.55
CA LEU A 330 -11.16 14.87 -17.24
C LEU A 330 -12.26 15.16 -18.26
N LEU A 331 -12.18 14.50 -19.39
CA LEU A 331 -13.14 14.62 -20.47
C LEU A 331 -13.85 13.28 -20.66
N PHE A 332 -15.17 13.31 -20.64
CA PHE A 332 -15.99 12.15 -20.91
C PHE A 332 -15.78 11.65 -22.34
N ARG A 333 -15.67 10.33 -22.50
CA ARG A 333 -15.60 9.61 -23.76
C ARG A 333 -16.52 8.40 -23.67
N ASP A 334 -17.30 8.18 -24.71
CA ASP A 334 -18.15 7.01 -24.83
C ASP A 334 -18.13 6.45 -26.25
N GLN A 335 -18.35 5.15 -26.36
CA GLN A 335 -18.54 4.44 -27.61
C GLN A 335 -19.53 3.29 -27.40
N THR A 336 -20.38 3.07 -28.39
CA THR A 336 -21.28 1.92 -28.45
C THR A 336 -21.07 1.19 -29.76
N ASN A 337 -20.84 -0.11 -29.72
CA ASN A 337 -20.63 -0.91 -30.93
C ASN A 337 -21.11 -2.36 -30.74
N VAL A 338 -21.17 -3.13 -31.83
CA VAL A 338 -21.46 -4.57 -31.81
C VAL A 338 -20.17 -5.32 -31.46
N ILE A 339 -20.24 -6.34 -30.62
CA ILE A 339 -19.07 -7.21 -30.36
C ILE A 339 -18.80 -8.04 -31.62
N PRO A 340 -17.57 -8.02 -32.18
CA PRO A 340 -17.25 -8.80 -33.37
C PRO A 340 -17.49 -10.30 -33.18
N THR A 341 -18.01 -10.97 -34.20
CA THR A 341 -18.23 -12.42 -34.17
C THR A 341 -16.93 -13.19 -33.93
N GLY A 342 -17.01 -14.29 -33.19
CA GLY A 342 -15.86 -15.12 -32.79
C GLY A 342 -15.02 -14.55 -31.65
N THR A 343 -15.46 -13.48 -30.98
CA THR A 343 -14.77 -12.92 -29.80
C THR A 343 -14.90 -13.88 -28.62
N THR A 344 -13.77 -14.27 -28.04
CA THR A 344 -13.72 -15.12 -26.83
C THR A 344 -13.30 -14.33 -25.60
N SER A 345 -12.61 -13.20 -25.77
CA SER A 345 -12.33 -12.28 -24.66
C SER A 345 -12.24 -10.83 -25.11
N ILE A 346 -12.66 -9.93 -24.25
CA ILE A 346 -12.58 -8.49 -24.42
C ILE A 346 -11.48 -7.97 -23.50
N ILE A 347 -10.52 -7.24 -24.05
CA ILE A 347 -9.43 -6.66 -23.28
C ILE A 347 -9.58 -5.15 -23.28
N PHE A 348 -9.79 -4.57 -22.11
CA PHE A 348 -9.66 -3.13 -21.92
C PHE A 348 -8.20 -2.80 -21.75
N GLN A 349 -7.72 -1.88 -22.58
CA GLN A 349 -6.37 -1.38 -22.53
C GLN A 349 -6.42 0.13 -22.34
N LEU A 350 -6.02 0.56 -21.16
CA LEU A 350 -5.81 1.95 -20.85
C LEU A 350 -4.32 2.27 -20.96
N ILE A 351 -3.99 3.22 -21.82
CA ILE A 351 -2.63 3.64 -22.12
C ILE A 351 -2.42 5.05 -21.62
N PHE A 352 -1.33 5.22 -20.88
CA PHE A 352 -0.81 6.49 -20.42
C PHE A 352 0.49 6.74 -21.18
N ASP A 353 0.54 7.76 -22.03
CA ASP A 353 1.68 8.03 -22.91
C ASP A 353 2.22 9.46 -22.73
N ARG A 354 3.55 9.61 -22.68
CA ARG A 354 4.22 10.92 -22.67
C ARG A 354 4.55 11.32 -24.11
N VAL A 355 3.87 12.34 -24.64
CA VAL A 355 4.12 12.84 -25.99
C VAL A 355 5.35 13.74 -25.98
N GLN A 356 6.52 13.19 -26.36
CA GLN A 356 7.71 14.00 -26.58
C GLN A 356 7.55 14.80 -27.89
N SER A 357 7.89 16.09 -27.88
CA SER A 357 8.06 16.81 -29.14
C SER A 357 9.27 16.23 -29.87
N ALA A 358 9.08 15.75 -31.09
CA ALA A 358 10.13 15.16 -31.93
C ALA A 358 11.35 16.09 -32.19
N ASN A 359 11.28 17.36 -31.78
CA ASN A 359 12.25 18.41 -32.10
C ASN A 359 12.97 19.03 -30.89
N THR A 360 12.81 18.52 -29.66
CA THR A 360 13.66 18.99 -28.55
C THR A 360 14.85 18.06 -28.39
N ASN A 361 16.04 18.63 -28.57
CA ASN A 361 17.33 17.98 -28.40
C ASN A 361 17.64 17.68 -26.92
N ASP A 362 16.66 17.18 -26.16
CA ASP A 362 16.80 16.73 -24.77
C ASP A 362 17.65 15.43 -24.64
N ASN A 363 18.38 15.07 -25.70
CA ASN A 363 19.44 14.07 -25.66
C ASN A 363 20.62 14.46 -24.76
N ASN A 364 20.66 15.68 -24.19
CA ASN A 364 21.70 16.06 -23.23
C ASN A 364 21.46 15.57 -21.79
N ASP A 365 20.32 14.97 -21.47
CA ASP A 365 20.06 14.42 -20.12
C ASP A 365 20.37 12.92 -19.97
N ASN A 366 20.89 12.26 -21.02
CA ASN A 366 21.17 10.82 -21.03
C ASN A 366 22.58 10.41 -20.58
N ASN A 367 23.43 11.33 -20.10
CA ASN A 367 24.85 11.02 -19.81
C ASN A 367 25.38 11.37 -18.42
N ASN A 368 24.52 11.50 -17.40
CA ASN A 368 25.00 11.60 -16.01
C ASN A 368 24.27 10.64 -15.07
N ILE A 369 24.34 9.35 -15.40
CA ILE A 369 24.05 8.25 -14.49
C ILE A 369 25.31 8.02 -13.66
N ILE A 370 25.56 8.85 -12.65
CA ILE A 370 26.29 8.55 -11.41
C ILE A 370 26.11 9.80 -10.52
N ASN A 371 25.47 9.65 -9.36
CA ASN A 371 25.41 10.62 -8.26
C ASN A 371 24.70 11.97 -8.50
N ARG A 372 23.38 11.96 -8.76
CA ARG A 372 22.51 13.01 -8.20
C ARG A 372 21.53 12.39 -7.22
N ASN A 373 21.67 12.83 -5.97
CA ASN A 373 20.73 12.56 -4.89
C ASN A 373 19.31 12.89 -5.34
N LEU A 374 18.40 11.97 -5.01
CA LEU A 374 16.95 12.06 -5.14
C LEU A 374 16.44 13.39 -4.54
N SER A 375 16.26 14.39 -5.39
CA SER A 375 15.61 15.66 -5.05
C SER A 375 14.84 16.16 -6.26
N SER A 376 13.52 15.98 -6.18
CA SER A 376 12.48 16.93 -6.61
C SER A 376 12.31 17.29 -8.10
N THR A 377 12.39 16.33 -9.03
CA THR A 377 11.71 16.49 -10.33
C THR A 377 10.93 15.22 -10.66
N THR A 378 9.96 14.92 -9.81
CA THR A 378 8.87 13.99 -10.09
C THR A 378 7.93 14.68 -11.09
N ASP A 379 8.21 14.52 -12.38
CA ASP A 379 7.21 14.78 -13.42
C ASP A 379 6.07 13.78 -13.19
N THR A 380 4.97 14.30 -12.67
CA THR A 380 3.92 13.54 -12.00
C THR A 380 2.71 13.52 -12.92
N PHE A 381 2.56 12.42 -13.65
CA PHE A 381 1.46 12.19 -14.56
C PHE A 381 0.19 11.91 -13.77
N ILE A 382 -0.90 12.63 -14.02
CA ILE A 382 -2.21 12.34 -13.43
C ILE A 382 -3.17 11.99 -14.53
N MET A 383 -3.89 10.88 -14.44
CA MET A 383 -4.78 10.47 -15.51
C MET A 383 -5.82 9.49 -14.99
N ILE A 384 -7.03 10.02 -14.81
CA ILE A 384 -8.14 9.35 -14.12
C ILE A 384 -8.98 8.66 -15.16
N VAL A 385 -9.41 7.42 -14.89
CA VAL A 385 -10.33 6.69 -15.76
C VAL A 385 -11.32 5.87 -14.95
N ALA A 386 -12.61 6.07 -15.22
CA ALA A 386 -13.67 5.12 -14.89
C ALA A 386 -14.08 4.39 -16.17
N VAL A 387 -14.27 3.08 -16.16
CA VAL A 387 -14.67 2.29 -17.34
C VAL A 387 -15.91 1.50 -17.03
N HIS A 388 -17.00 1.76 -17.74
CA HIS A 388 -18.20 0.94 -17.65
C HIS A 388 -18.36 0.12 -18.91
N LEU A 389 -18.58 -1.20 -18.77
CA LEU A 389 -18.96 -2.08 -19.88
C LEU A 389 -20.40 -2.51 -19.71
N THR A 390 -21.26 -2.04 -20.60
CA THR A 390 -22.67 -2.42 -20.60
C THR A 390 -23.01 -3.29 -21.81
N PHE A 391 -23.59 -4.47 -21.58
CA PHE A 391 -24.14 -5.29 -22.67
C PHE A 391 -25.50 -4.75 -23.11
N ILE A 392 -25.67 -4.43 -24.39
CA ILE A 392 -26.97 -4.00 -24.94
C ILE A 392 -27.51 -5.11 -25.84
N THR A 393 -28.74 -5.57 -25.60
CA THR A 393 -29.43 -6.50 -26.49
C THR A 393 -30.38 -5.73 -27.43
N ASP A 394 -30.48 -6.17 -28.69
CA ASP A 394 -31.12 -5.44 -29.81
C ASP A 394 -32.59 -5.01 -29.63
N ASN A 395 -33.29 -5.48 -28.59
CA ASN A 395 -34.71 -5.14 -28.39
C ASN A 395 -34.96 -3.68 -27.98
N PHE A 396 -33.91 -2.89 -27.72
CA PHE A 396 -34.05 -1.50 -27.30
C PHE A 396 -34.09 -0.47 -28.44
N ILE A 397 -33.60 -0.80 -29.65
CA ILE A 397 -33.44 0.23 -30.70
C ILE A 397 -34.76 0.56 -31.40
N ASN A 398 -35.75 -0.35 -31.39
CA ASN A 398 -37.06 -0.12 -32.01
C ASN A 398 -38.16 0.36 -31.04
N LYS A 399 -37.83 0.64 -29.78
CA LYS A 399 -38.74 1.33 -28.85
C LYS A 399 -38.06 2.55 -28.24
N LYS A 400 -37.68 3.50 -29.11
CA LYS A 400 -37.73 4.92 -28.73
C LYS A 400 -39.21 5.23 -28.52
N ILE A 401 -39.69 4.94 -27.31
CA ILE A 401 -40.97 5.43 -26.83
C ILE A 401 -40.84 6.95 -26.89
N LEU A 402 -41.52 7.54 -27.86
CA LEU A 402 -42.01 8.90 -27.83
C LEU A 402 -42.72 9.07 -26.47
N PHE A 403 -42.01 9.58 -25.49
CA PHE A 403 -42.64 10.40 -24.49
C PHE A 403 -42.81 11.77 -25.16
N TYR A 404 -44.07 12.10 -25.42
CA TYR A 404 -44.55 13.39 -25.88
C TYR A 404 -44.21 14.49 -24.87
N ASP A 405 -43.92 15.68 -25.42
CA ASP A 405 -43.85 17.04 -24.86
C ASP A 405 -43.10 17.30 -23.54
#